data_AF-A0A238K1P2-F1
#
_entry.id   AF-A0A238K1P2-F1
#
_cell.length_a   1.000
_cell.length_b   1.000
_cell.length_c   1.000
_cell.angle_alpha   90.00
_cell.angle_beta   90.00
_cell.angle_gamma   90.00
#
_symmetry.space_group_name_H-M   'P 1'
#
loop_
_entity.id
_entity.type
_entity.pdbx_description
1 polymer ?
#
loop_
_entity_poly.entity_id
_entity_poly.type
_entity_poly.pdbx_seq_one_letter_code
_entity_poly.pdbx_strand_id
1 'polypeptide(L)'
;MQLRELSQVGQQTLDLSVVGVRMQASLHAMVDMAEAILAQVQGSVRMIREAGHNSQALAEWVRAVHAGGTEVEDMLRTVPTSNTLISDIAWQMHILAVNAKIEAARRCFTLTDTSEPILQHAVALGGNGEDGVMITRVQDLSGQVALVMEQALADGRITEDALFARIYAPIPHSDLKQVLAPFTRLTDDILPPIQEPALMLDDRIVFCAAVDQNGYLPTHNRNFSHPQGEDPVWRAAHCRNRRIFDDRVGLKAGRNTRPFLLQVYRRDMGGGTFVMMKDLWAPILLRGRHRGGVRLAYRS
;
A
#
# COMPACT_ATOMS: atom_id res chain seq x y z
N MET A 1 36.18 -135.14 11.79
CA MET A 1 35.67 -134.12 10.85
C MET A 1 34.47 -133.38 11.43
N GLN A 2 33.47 -134.08 11.99
CA GLN A 2 32.20 -133.51 12.49
C GLN A 2 32.28 -132.52 13.70
N LEU A 3 33.26 -132.64 14.61
CA LEU A 3 33.38 -131.74 15.79
C LEU A 3 33.89 -130.32 15.44
N ARG A 4 34.65 -130.16 14.34
CA ARG A 4 35.10 -128.83 13.86
C ARG A 4 33.97 -128.06 13.20
N GLU A 5 33.09 -128.76 12.46
CA GLU A 5 31.94 -128.15 11.79
C GLU A 5 30.91 -127.60 12.80
N LEU A 6 30.64 -128.32 13.90
CA LEU A 6 29.73 -127.85 14.96
C LEU A 6 30.26 -126.62 15.71
N SER A 7 31.58 -126.55 15.99
CA SER A 7 32.20 -125.36 16.60
C SER A 7 32.18 -124.16 15.65
N GLN A 8 32.34 -124.40 14.34
CA GLN A 8 32.28 -123.35 13.32
C GLN A 8 30.85 -122.80 13.18
N VAL A 9 29.84 -123.67 13.20
CA VAL A 9 28.41 -123.28 13.21
C VAL A 9 28.05 -122.51 14.49
N GLY A 10 28.56 -122.93 15.66
CA GLY A 10 28.36 -122.22 16.92
C GLY A 10 28.97 -120.81 16.92
N GLN A 11 30.19 -120.66 16.39
CA GLN A 11 30.84 -119.36 16.23
C GLN A 11 30.10 -118.47 15.22
N GLN A 12 29.67 -119.03 14.08
CA GLN A 12 28.84 -118.32 13.10
C GLN A 12 27.50 -117.86 13.68
N THR A 13 26.89 -118.66 14.56
CA THR A 13 25.62 -118.31 15.24
C THR A 13 25.83 -117.16 16.24
N LEU A 14 26.94 -117.14 16.97
CA LEU A 14 27.30 -116.03 17.85
C LEU A 14 27.60 -114.76 17.05
N ASP A 15 28.35 -114.85 15.95
CA ASP A 15 28.62 -113.72 15.08
C ASP A 15 27.32 -113.16 14.46
N LEU A 16 26.38 -114.03 14.05
CA LEU A 16 25.03 -113.66 13.62
C LEU A 16 24.23 -112.93 14.71
N SER A 17 24.34 -113.35 15.98
CA SER A 17 23.67 -112.67 17.10
C SER A 17 24.24 -111.27 17.36
N VAL A 18 25.56 -111.10 17.28
CA VAL A 18 26.24 -109.80 17.43
C VAL A 18 25.90 -108.87 16.27
N VAL A 19 25.85 -109.41 15.05
CA VAL A 19 25.37 -108.68 13.87
C VAL A 19 23.91 -108.28 14.04
N GLY A 20 23.06 -109.17 14.56
CA GLY A 20 21.65 -108.88 14.85
C GLY A 20 21.45 -107.74 15.84
N VAL A 21 22.20 -107.75 16.96
CA VAL A 21 22.16 -106.67 17.97
C VAL A 21 22.65 -105.34 17.39
N ARG A 22 23.73 -105.35 16.59
CA ARG A 22 24.21 -104.15 15.89
C ARG A 22 23.20 -103.63 14.89
N MET A 23 22.57 -104.52 14.12
CA MET A 23 21.53 -104.16 13.16
C MET A 23 20.32 -103.54 13.86
N GLN A 24 19.92 -104.08 15.03
CA GLN A 24 18.83 -103.53 15.83
C GLN A 24 19.17 -102.15 16.41
N ALA A 25 20.41 -101.93 16.87
CA ALA A 25 20.86 -100.61 17.33
C ALA A 25 20.90 -99.58 16.18
N SER A 26 21.36 -99.98 14.99
CA SER A 26 21.33 -99.13 13.79
C SER A 26 19.90 -98.80 13.35
N LEU A 27 18.97 -99.76 13.41
CA LEU A 27 17.55 -99.54 13.13
C LEU A 27 16.94 -98.52 14.11
N HIS A 28 17.25 -98.62 15.41
CA HIS A 28 16.79 -97.64 16.40
C HIS A 28 17.34 -96.23 16.10
N ALA A 29 18.64 -96.11 15.83
CA ALA A 29 19.26 -94.83 15.49
C ALA A 29 18.68 -94.22 14.20
N MET A 30 18.30 -95.06 13.22
CA MET A 30 17.61 -94.60 12.01
C MET A 30 16.19 -94.09 12.31
N VAL A 31 15.45 -94.75 13.20
CA VAL A 31 14.12 -94.29 13.65
C VAL A 31 14.24 -92.95 14.37
N ASP A 32 15.17 -92.81 15.31
CA ASP A 32 15.41 -91.56 16.04
C ASP A 32 15.81 -90.42 15.08
N MET A 33 16.66 -90.71 14.09
CA MET A 33 17.04 -89.75 13.06
C MET A 33 15.86 -89.38 12.15
N ALA A 34 15.00 -90.33 11.78
CA ALA A 34 13.79 -90.06 11.00
C ALA A 34 12.79 -89.19 11.78
N GLU A 35 12.62 -89.41 13.08
CA GLU A 35 11.79 -88.58 13.96
C GLU A 35 12.35 -87.15 14.08
N ALA A 36 13.67 -87.00 14.24
CA ALA A 36 14.32 -85.69 14.28
C ALA A 36 14.16 -84.93 12.94
N ILE A 37 14.34 -85.61 11.81
CA ILE A 37 14.11 -85.05 10.47
C ILE A 37 12.64 -84.63 10.32
N LEU A 38 11.69 -85.46 10.74
CA LEU A 38 10.27 -85.14 10.67
C LEU A 38 9.94 -83.89 11.49
N ALA A 39 10.47 -83.77 12.71
CA ALA A 39 10.29 -82.59 13.56
C ALA A 39 10.86 -81.32 12.89
N GLN A 40 12.04 -81.43 12.27
CA GLN A 40 12.66 -80.30 11.56
C GLN A 40 11.90 -79.90 10.29
N VAL A 41 11.37 -80.87 9.54
CA VAL A 41 10.50 -80.62 8.38
C VAL A 41 9.21 -79.94 8.84
N GLN A 42 8.57 -80.40 9.92
CA GLN A 42 7.37 -79.78 10.47
C GLN A 42 7.63 -78.34 10.94
N GLY A 43 8.77 -78.08 11.58
CA GLY A 43 9.20 -76.72 11.95
C GLY A 43 9.41 -75.83 10.72
N SER A 44 10.05 -76.35 9.68
CA SER A 44 10.26 -75.62 8.42
C SER A 44 8.94 -75.30 7.71
N VAL A 45 7.98 -76.23 7.70
CA VAL A 45 6.63 -76.00 7.15
C VAL A 45 5.89 -74.91 7.93
N ARG A 46 6.03 -74.84 9.26
CA ARG A 46 5.44 -73.77 10.08
C ARG A 46 6.03 -72.41 9.72
N MET A 47 7.36 -72.31 9.65
CA MET A 47 8.06 -71.09 9.26
C MET A 47 7.66 -70.62 7.84
N ILE A 48 7.51 -71.54 6.89
CA ILE A 48 7.03 -71.22 5.52
C ILE A 48 5.60 -70.67 5.55
N ARG A 49 4.71 -71.24 6.37
CA ARG A 49 3.34 -70.71 6.53
C ARG A 49 3.34 -69.31 7.13
N GLU A 50 4.11 -69.08 8.18
CA GLU A 50 4.26 -67.76 8.81
C GLU A 50 4.84 -66.73 7.83
N ALA A 51 5.89 -67.10 7.09
CA ALA A 51 6.44 -66.26 6.03
C ALA A 51 5.41 -65.96 4.92
N GLY A 52 4.58 -66.96 4.57
CA GLY A 52 3.46 -66.80 3.63
C GLY A 52 2.42 -65.79 4.12
N HIS A 53 2.00 -65.88 5.38
CA HIS A 53 1.08 -64.92 5.99
C HIS A 53 1.66 -63.51 6.04
N ASN A 54 2.94 -63.37 6.43
CA ASN A 54 3.61 -62.06 6.46
C ASN A 54 3.73 -61.44 5.06
N SER A 55 4.00 -62.25 4.03
CA SER A 55 4.04 -61.79 2.64
C SER A 55 2.68 -61.29 2.14
N GLN A 56 1.59 -61.98 2.51
CA GLN A 56 0.23 -61.53 2.22
C GLN A 56 -0.10 -60.20 2.90
N ALA A 57 0.23 -60.06 4.19
CA ALA A 57 0.03 -58.82 4.93
C ALA A 57 0.83 -57.65 4.32
N LEU A 58 2.08 -57.90 3.90
CA LEU A 58 2.89 -56.90 3.21
C LEU A 58 2.26 -56.48 1.88
N ALA A 59 1.74 -57.42 1.10
CA ALA A 59 1.08 -57.14 -0.17
C ALA A 59 -0.23 -56.34 0.00
N GLU A 60 -0.97 -56.55 1.09
CA GLU A 60 -2.13 -55.73 1.45
C GLU A 60 -1.72 -54.32 1.87
N TRP A 61 -0.69 -54.20 2.71
CA TRP A 61 -0.16 -52.89 3.13
C TRP A 61 0.37 -52.07 1.96
N VAL A 62 1.12 -52.68 1.04
CA VAL A 62 1.61 -52.02 -0.19
C VAL A 62 0.44 -51.52 -1.05
N ARG A 63 -0.64 -52.31 -1.16
CA ARG A 63 -1.85 -51.89 -1.88
C ARG A 63 -2.54 -50.70 -1.19
N ALA A 64 -2.62 -50.71 0.14
CA ALA A 64 -3.19 -49.59 0.91
C ALA A 64 -2.36 -48.30 0.75
N VAL A 65 -1.03 -48.40 0.81
CA VAL A 65 -0.13 -47.25 0.58
C VAL A 65 -0.26 -46.71 -0.83
N HIS A 66 -0.39 -47.59 -1.84
CA HIS A 66 -0.59 -47.15 -3.21
C HIS A 66 -1.92 -46.40 -3.38
N ALA A 67 -3.02 -46.91 -2.79
CA ALA A 67 -4.31 -46.24 -2.80
C ALA A 67 -4.27 -44.87 -2.07
N GLY A 68 -3.62 -44.80 -0.91
CA GLY A 68 -3.43 -43.52 -0.21
C GLY A 68 -2.56 -42.54 -1.00
N GLY A 69 -1.56 -43.04 -1.73
CA GLY A 69 -0.73 -42.23 -2.63
C GLY A 69 -1.54 -41.58 -3.75
N THR A 70 -2.46 -42.32 -4.36
CA THR A 70 -3.35 -41.77 -5.41
C THR A 70 -4.29 -40.70 -4.86
N GLU A 71 -4.82 -40.86 -3.65
CA GLU A 71 -5.69 -39.85 -3.02
C GLU A 71 -4.93 -38.56 -2.70
N VAL A 72 -3.68 -38.67 -2.23
CA VAL A 72 -2.81 -37.51 -2.01
C VAL A 72 -2.46 -36.81 -3.34
N GLU A 73 -2.20 -37.57 -4.40
CA GLU A 73 -1.95 -37.00 -5.73
C GLU A 73 -3.16 -36.19 -6.23
N ASP A 74 -4.36 -36.75 -6.11
CA ASP A 74 -5.60 -36.08 -6.49
C ASP A 74 -5.82 -34.80 -5.66
N MET A 75 -5.57 -34.84 -4.35
CA MET A 75 -5.65 -33.67 -3.50
C MET A 75 -4.64 -32.59 -3.94
N LEU A 76 -3.38 -32.97 -4.20
CA LEU A 76 -2.35 -32.04 -4.65
C LEU A 76 -2.67 -31.41 -6.01
N ARG A 77 -3.39 -32.12 -6.90
CA ARG A 77 -3.86 -31.55 -8.18
C ARG A 77 -4.90 -30.44 -7.99
N THR A 78 -5.63 -30.40 -6.88
CA THR A 78 -6.62 -29.34 -6.59
C THR A 78 -6.02 -28.08 -5.94
N VAL A 79 -4.83 -28.19 -5.36
CA VAL A 79 -4.14 -27.07 -4.67
C VAL A 79 -3.82 -25.91 -5.63
N PRO A 80 -3.28 -26.14 -6.85
CA PRO A 80 -3.04 -25.05 -7.80
C PRO A 80 -4.31 -24.26 -8.13
N THR A 81 -5.44 -24.95 -8.36
CA THR A 81 -6.73 -24.30 -8.63
C THR A 81 -7.22 -23.48 -7.45
N SER A 82 -7.02 -23.97 -6.22
CA SER A 82 -7.35 -23.20 -5.01
C SER A 82 -6.49 -21.94 -4.90
N ASN A 83 -5.19 -22.04 -5.19
CA ASN A 83 -4.27 -20.90 -5.16
C ASN A 83 -4.60 -19.84 -6.24
N THR A 84 -5.02 -20.26 -7.43
CA THR A 84 -5.46 -19.32 -8.47
C THR A 84 -6.72 -18.56 -8.03
N LEU A 85 -7.72 -19.26 -7.47
CA LEU A 85 -8.94 -18.64 -6.95
C LEU A 85 -8.65 -17.65 -5.81
N ILE A 86 -7.76 -18.00 -4.88
CA ILE A 86 -7.35 -17.11 -3.78
C ILE A 86 -6.68 -15.85 -4.34
N SER A 87 -5.83 -15.99 -5.35
CA SER A 87 -5.15 -14.85 -5.99
C SER A 87 -6.14 -13.92 -6.69
N ASP A 88 -7.13 -14.48 -7.40
CA ASP A 88 -8.18 -13.70 -8.07
C ASP A 88 -9.05 -12.92 -7.07
N ILE A 89 -9.45 -13.57 -5.97
CA ILE A 89 -10.20 -12.92 -4.88
C ILE A 89 -9.37 -11.79 -4.26
N ALA A 90 -8.09 -12.02 -3.99
CA ALA A 90 -7.20 -11.00 -3.42
C ALA A 90 -7.09 -9.76 -4.34
N TRP A 91 -6.99 -9.97 -5.65
CA TRP A 91 -6.98 -8.88 -6.63
C TRP A 91 -8.29 -8.10 -6.66
N GLN A 92 -9.43 -8.81 -6.65
CA GLN A 92 -10.76 -8.17 -6.59
C GLN A 92 -10.95 -7.37 -5.31
N MET A 93 -10.54 -7.91 -4.16
CA MET A 93 -10.57 -7.20 -2.87
C MET A 93 -9.71 -5.94 -2.91
N HIS A 94 -8.52 -6.00 -3.52
CA HIS A 94 -7.65 -4.84 -3.66
C HIS A 94 -8.32 -3.73 -4.48
N ILE A 95 -8.92 -4.07 -5.63
CA ILE A 95 -9.65 -3.10 -6.47
C ILE A 95 -10.83 -2.49 -5.71
N LEU A 96 -11.62 -3.31 -5.01
CA LEU A 96 -12.77 -2.82 -4.24
C LEU A 96 -12.33 -1.85 -3.13
N ALA A 97 -11.26 -2.17 -2.41
CA ALA A 97 -10.71 -1.30 -1.37
C ALA A 97 -10.21 0.05 -1.93
N VAL A 98 -9.54 0.04 -3.10
CA VAL A 98 -9.12 1.26 -3.79
C VAL A 98 -10.32 2.09 -4.22
N ASN A 99 -11.32 1.46 -4.84
CA ASN A 99 -12.54 2.15 -5.28
C ASN A 99 -13.31 2.75 -4.10
N ALA A 100 -13.42 2.02 -2.99
CA ALA A 100 -14.05 2.52 -1.77
C ALA A 100 -13.32 3.75 -1.22
N LYS A 101 -11.97 3.77 -1.23
CA LYS A 101 -11.18 4.94 -0.84
C LYS A 101 -11.42 6.14 -1.76
N ILE A 102 -11.42 5.92 -3.07
CA ILE A 102 -11.69 6.97 -4.06
C ILE A 102 -13.10 7.54 -3.86
N GLU A 103 -14.09 6.68 -3.66
CA GLU A 103 -15.48 7.09 -3.47
C GLU A 103 -15.70 7.82 -2.14
N ALA A 104 -15.07 7.37 -1.06
CA ALA A 104 -15.08 8.07 0.22
C ALA A 104 -14.46 9.47 0.09
N ALA A 105 -13.32 9.59 -0.62
CA ALA A 105 -12.71 10.87 -0.91
C ALA A 105 -13.63 11.76 -1.75
N ARG A 106 -14.26 11.22 -2.81
CA ARG A 106 -15.26 11.94 -3.63
C ARG A 106 -16.42 12.45 -2.79
N ARG A 107 -16.99 11.64 -1.91
CA ARG A 107 -18.08 12.05 -1.01
C ARG A 107 -17.65 13.16 -0.05
N CYS A 108 -16.45 13.05 0.53
CA CYS A 108 -15.89 14.13 1.36
C CYS A 108 -15.78 15.43 0.56
N PHE A 109 -15.27 15.37 -0.68
CA PHE A 109 -15.21 16.55 -1.54
C PHE A 109 -16.59 17.11 -1.88
N THR A 110 -17.57 16.26 -2.18
CA THR A 110 -18.96 16.71 -2.42
C THR A 110 -19.53 17.39 -1.19
N LEU A 111 -19.31 16.84 0.02
CA LEU A 111 -19.73 17.45 1.28
C LEU A 111 -19.05 18.81 1.52
N THR A 112 -17.76 18.94 1.20
CA THR A 112 -17.07 20.24 1.24
C THR A 112 -17.69 21.21 0.24
N ASP A 113 -17.93 20.78 -1.00
CA ASP A 113 -18.51 21.61 -2.05
C ASP A 113 -19.94 22.05 -1.75
N THR A 114 -20.73 21.26 -1.02
CA THR A 114 -22.10 21.62 -0.62
C THR A 114 -22.17 22.42 0.68
N SER A 115 -21.26 22.18 1.63
CA SER A 115 -21.20 22.94 2.90
C SER A 115 -20.63 24.34 2.73
N GLU A 116 -19.72 24.55 1.79
CA GLU A 116 -19.09 25.84 1.54
C GLU A 116 -20.08 26.95 1.12
N PRO A 117 -21.02 26.73 0.18
CA PRO A 117 -22.11 27.67 -0.09
C PRO A 117 -23.03 27.93 1.11
N ILE A 118 -23.27 26.92 1.96
CA ILE A 118 -24.10 27.08 3.16
C ILE A 118 -23.40 28.00 4.16
N LEU A 119 -22.10 27.78 4.42
CA LEU A 119 -21.29 28.68 5.24
C LEU A 119 -21.23 30.09 4.65
N GLN A 120 -21.04 30.20 3.33
CA GLN A 120 -21.04 31.49 2.64
C GLN A 120 -22.37 32.23 2.81
N HIS A 121 -23.50 31.54 2.65
CA HIS A 121 -24.82 32.13 2.87
C HIS A 121 -25.09 32.48 4.34
N ALA A 122 -24.69 31.62 5.27
CA ALA A 122 -24.84 31.87 6.70
C ALA A 122 -24.06 33.13 7.13
N VAL A 123 -22.85 33.31 6.62
CA VAL A 123 -22.08 34.54 6.86
C VAL A 123 -22.68 35.73 6.12
N ALA A 124 -23.09 35.58 4.85
CA ALA A 124 -23.73 36.66 4.10
C ALA A 124 -25.03 37.17 4.75
N LEU A 125 -25.74 36.31 5.49
CA LEU A 125 -26.96 36.62 6.24
C LEU A 125 -26.70 37.24 7.63
N GLY A 126 -25.45 37.59 7.95
CA GLY A 126 -25.10 38.24 9.22
C GLY A 126 -24.74 37.27 10.35
N GLY A 127 -24.51 35.99 10.05
CA GLY A 127 -23.88 35.01 10.95
C GLY A 127 -22.40 35.31 11.15
N ASN A 128 -22.08 36.52 11.63
CA ASN A 128 -20.74 37.05 11.65
C ASN A 128 -20.11 36.72 13.01
N GLY A 129 -19.74 35.46 13.21
CA GLY A 129 -18.77 35.10 14.22
C GLY A 129 -17.38 35.70 13.90
N GLU A 130 -16.33 35.15 14.50
CA GLU A 130 -14.96 35.63 14.32
C GLU A 130 -14.47 35.72 12.85
N ASP A 131 -15.04 34.91 11.94
CA ASP A 131 -14.65 34.85 10.54
C ASP A 131 -15.16 36.06 9.71
N GLY A 132 -16.22 36.74 10.17
CA GLY A 132 -16.82 37.86 9.44
C GLY A 132 -15.85 39.02 9.25
N VAL A 133 -15.06 39.34 10.29
CA VAL A 133 -14.02 40.38 10.23
C VAL A 133 -12.94 40.02 9.20
N MET A 134 -12.55 38.74 9.14
CA MET A 134 -11.55 38.28 8.17
C MET A 134 -12.07 38.33 6.73
N ILE A 135 -13.37 38.07 6.53
CA ILE A 135 -14.03 38.18 5.22
C ILE A 135 -14.00 39.62 4.73
N THR A 136 -14.40 40.58 5.57
CA THR A 136 -14.32 42.01 5.21
C THR A 136 -12.88 42.40 4.87
N ARG A 137 -11.89 41.97 5.67
CA ARG A 137 -10.48 42.26 5.41
C ARG A 137 -9.98 41.73 4.07
N VAL A 138 -10.28 40.48 3.71
CA VAL A 138 -9.82 39.94 2.41
C VAL A 138 -10.48 40.66 1.24
N GLN A 139 -11.73 41.10 1.39
CA GLN A 139 -12.44 41.89 0.38
C GLN A 139 -11.81 43.27 0.21
N ASP A 140 -11.50 43.96 1.31
CA ASP A 140 -10.81 45.25 1.29
C ASP A 140 -9.41 45.14 0.66
N LEU A 141 -8.65 44.10 1.02
CA LEU A 141 -7.35 43.81 0.42
C LEU A 141 -7.45 43.54 -1.09
N SER A 142 -8.48 42.79 -1.52
CA SER A 142 -8.74 42.57 -2.95
C SER A 142 -9.05 43.87 -3.69
N GLY A 143 -9.86 44.75 -3.08
CA GLY A 143 -10.15 46.08 -3.62
C GLY A 143 -8.90 46.95 -3.75
N GLN A 144 -8.02 46.95 -2.75
CA GLN A 144 -6.74 47.67 -2.81
C GLN A 144 -5.82 47.13 -3.91
N VAL A 145 -5.71 45.80 -4.03
CA VAL A 145 -4.93 45.15 -5.10
C VAL A 145 -5.49 45.51 -6.47
N ALA A 146 -6.81 45.49 -6.64
CA ALA A 146 -7.46 45.90 -7.88
C ALA A 146 -7.11 47.35 -8.23
N LEU A 147 -7.23 48.27 -7.26
CA LEU A 147 -6.94 49.68 -7.45
C LEU A 147 -5.50 49.93 -7.92
N VAL A 148 -4.49 49.32 -7.29
CA VAL A 148 -3.09 49.51 -7.70
C VAL A 148 -2.76 48.88 -9.05
N MET A 149 -3.44 47.79 -9.42
CA MET A 149 -3.30 47.19 -10.76
C MET A 149 -3.96 48.06 -11.83
N GLU A 150 -5.15 48.61 -11.56
CA GLU A 150 -5.82 49.54 -12.47
C GLU A 150 -5.02 50.83 -12.65
N GLN A 151 -4.43 51.36 -11.59
CA GLN A 151 -3.52 52.50 -11.68
C GLN A 151 -2.28 52.17 -12.52
N ALA A 152 -1.68 51.00 -12.35
CA ALA A 152 -0.54 50.58 -13.17
C ALA A 152 -0.88 50.45 -14.67
N LEU A 153 -2.12 50.06 -15.00
CA LEU A 153 -2.63 50.08 -16.38
C LEU A 153 -2.82 51.52 -16.88
N ALA A 154 -3.40 52.39 -16.05
CA ALA A 154 -3.64 53.80 -16.40
C ALA A 154 -2.32 54.57 -16.64
N ASP A 155 -1.29 54.28 -15.84
CA ASP A 155 0.04 54.88 -15.94
C ASP A 155 0.90 54.30 -17.08
N GLY A 156 0.41 53.28 -17.78
CA GLY A 156 1.16 52.59 -18.84
C GLY A 156 2.36 51.78 -18.33
N ARG A 157 2.43 51.47 -17.03
CA ARG A 157 3.50 50.63 -16.44
C ARG A 157 3.44 49.18 -16.92
N ILE A 158 2.27 48.73 -17.37
CA ILE A 158 2.04 47.41 -17.96
C ILE A 158 0.91 47.50 -19.00
N THR A 159 0.95 46.66 -20.02
CA THR A 159 -0.19 46.51 -20.94
C THR A 159 -1.23 45.54 -20.37
N GLU A 160 -2.48 45.65 -20.84
CA GLU A 160 -3.54 44.73 -20.45
C GLU A 160 -3.17 43.27 -20.82
N ASP A 161 -2.61 43.06 -22.01
CA ASP A 161 -2.16 41.73 -22.45
C ASP A 161 -1.07 41.14 -21.53
N ALA A 162 -0.09 41.95 -21.12
CA ALA A 162 0.95 41.49 -20.20
C ALA A 162 0.40 41.22 -18.80
N LEU A 163 -0.55 42.03 -18.32
CA LEU A 163 -1.18 41.82 -17.02
C LEU A 163 -2.04 40.55 -16.99
N PHE A 164 -2.74 40.25 -18.09
CA PHE A 164 -3.62 39.08 -18.23
C PHE A 164 -2.94 37.85 -18.86
N ALA A 165 -1.66 37.93 -19.23
CA ALA A 165 -0.91 36.83 -19.82
C ALA A 165 -1.01 35.55 -18.97
N ARG A 166 -1.11 34.40 -19.64
CA ARG A 166 -1.11 33.05 -19.04
C ARG A 166 0.09 32.23 -19.52
N ILE A 167 1.22 32.92 -19.70
CA ILE A 167 2.48 32.35 -20.15
C ILE A 167 3.43 32.41 -18.96
N TYR A 168 3.97 31.24 -18.59
CA TYR A 168 4.84 31.08 -17.43
C TYR A 168 6.17 30.50 -17.89
N ALA A 169 7.24 31.29 -17.82
CA ALA A 169 8.59 30.87 -18.15
C ALA A 169 9.25 30.24 -16.92
N PRO A 170 9.77 29.01 -16.99
CA PRO A 170 10.44 28.38 -15.86
C PRO A 170 11.70 29.15 -15.46
N ILE A 171 11.95 29.26 -14.15
CA ILE A 171 13.22 29.74 -13.62
C ILE A 171 14.21 28.56 -13.67
N PRO A 172 15.34 28.68 -14.41
CA PRO A 172 16.35 27.64 -14.48
C PRO A 172 16.90 27.29 -13.08
N HIS A 173 17.30 26.03 -12.90
CA HIS A 173 17.92 25.55 -11.66
C HIS A 173 17.06 25.74 -10.39
N SER A 174 15.74 25.65 -10.53
CA SER A 174 14.81 25.64 -9.40
C SER A 174 14.40 24.21 -9.04
N ASP A 175 14.74 23.75 -7.82
CA ASP A 175 14.37 22.41 -7.35
C ASP A 175 12.87 22.34 -7.05
N LEU A 176 12.31 23.42 -6.49
CA LEU A 176 10.87 23.66 -6.54
C LEU A 176 10.57 24.47 -7.80
N LYS A 177 9.76 23.91 -8.71
CA LYS A 177 9.36 24.56 -9.97
C LYS A 177 8.81 25.97 -9.69
N GLN A 178 9.63 26.98 -9.99
CA GLN A 178 9.26 28.38 -9.98
C GLN A 178 9.20 28.89 -11.42
N VAL A 179 8.30 29.83 -11.67
CA VAL A 179 8.05 30.39 -13.00
C VAL A 179 7.89 31.91 -12.93
N LEU A 180 8.12 32.58 -14.05
CA LEU A 180 7.88 34.02 -14.22
C LEU A 180 6.82 34.24 -15.29
N ALA A 181 5.86 35.10 -14.99
CA ALA A 181 4.92 35.67 -15.95
C ALA A 181 5.28 37.14 -16.28
N PRO A 182 4.81 37.72 -17.39
CA PRO A 182 5.11 39.11 -17.77
C PRO A 182 4.79 40.16 -16.70
N PHE A 183 3.75 39.94 -15.88
CA PHE A 183 3.34 40.84 -14.79
C PHE A 183 4.13 40.67 -13.49
N THR A 184 5.04 39.70 -13.41
CA THR A 184 5.68 39.29 -12.15
C THR A 184 6.51 40.42 -11.52
N ARG A 185 7.24 41.17 -12.35
CA ARG A 185 8.02 42.32 -11.89
C ARG A 185 7.13 43.44 -11.36
N LEU A 186 6.02 43.73 -12.04
CA LEU A 186 5.06 44.73 -11.57
C LEU A 186 4.52 44.36 -10.18
N THR A 187 4.12 43.09 -10.01
CA THR A 187 3.57 42.62 -8.73
C THR A 187 4.58 42.66 -7.59
N ASP A 188 5.89 42.54 -7.87
CA ASP A 188 6.93 42.74 -6.86
C ASP A 188 6.98 44.17 -6.33
N ASP A 189 6.68 45.13 -7.19
CA ASP A 189 6.68 46.54 -6.80
C ASP A 189 5.40 46.91 -6.05
N ILE A 190 4.23 46.44 -6.50
CA ILE A 190 2.93 46.96 -6.05
C ILE A 190 2.25 46.13 -4.96
N LEU A 191 2.54 44.83 -4.84
CA LEU A 191 1.85 43.97 -3.87
C LEU A 191 2.41 44.00 -2.44
N PRO A 192 3.73 44.08 -2.20
CA PRO A 192 4.26 44.07 -0.83
C PRO A 192 3.69 45.16 0.08
N PRO A 193 3.47 46.41 -0.37
CA PRO A 193 2.83 47.45 0.45
C PRO A 193 1.41 47.12 0.93
N ILE A 194 0.72 46.16 0.29
CA ILE A 194 -0.63 45.71 0.67
C ILE A 194 -0.55 44.39 1.45
N GLN A 195 0.24 43.43 0.96
CA GLN A 195 0.32 42.08 1.51
C GLN A 195 1.08 42.01 2.84
N GLU A 196 2.11 42.81 3.04
CA GLU A 196 2.91 42.77 4.28
C GLU A 196 2.13 43.34 5.47
N PRO A 197 1.48 44.52 5.39
CA PRO A 197 0.69 45.04 6.50
C PRO A 197 -0.50 44.14 6.86
N ALA A 198 -1.01 43.35 5.92
CA ALA A 198 -2.11 42.42 6.17
C ALA A 198 -1.79 41.41 7.30
N LEU A 199 -0.52 41.03 7.47
CA LEU A 199 -0.09 40.11 8.53
C LEU A 199 -0.24 40.71 9.94
N MET A 200 -0.28 42.04 10.04
CA MET A 200 -0.38 42.77 11.31
C MET A 200 -1.83 43.05 11.71
N LEU A 201 -2.82 42.68 10.87
CA LEU A 201 -4.22 42.95 11.15
C LEU A 201 -4.78 42.05 12.26
N ASP A 202 -4.22 40.85 12.46
CA ASP A 202 -4.58 39.89 13.52
C ASP A 202 -3.52 38.77 13.58
N ASP A 203 -3.10 38.40 14.80
CA ASP A 203 -2.01 37.44 15.06
C ASP A 203 -2.26 36.02 14.51
N ARG A 204 -3.52 35.69 14.19
CA ARG A 204 -3.88 34.43 13.55
C ARG A 204 -3.49 34.40 12.08
N ILE A 205 -3.35 35.56 11.42
CA ILE A 205 -3.02 35.65 10.00
C ILE A 205 -1.61 35.11 9.76
N VAL A 206 -1.51 34.13 8.88
CA VAL A 206 -0.26 33.47 8.51
C VAL A 206 0.28 34.02 7.19
N PHE A 207 -0.59 34.28 6.22
CA PHE A 207 -0.18 34.91 4.97
C PHE A 207 -1.31 35.66 4.25
N CYS A 208 -0.92 36.61 3.41
CA CYS A 208 -1.74 37.28 2.42
C CYS A 208 -1.04 37.25 1.05
N ALA A 209 -1.73 36.79 0.00
CA ALA A 209 -1.12 36.73 -1.33
C ALA A 209 -2.15 36.86 -2.46
N ALA A 210 -1.82 37.62 -3.50
CA ALA A 210 -2.58 37.61 -4.74
C ALA A 210 -2.14 36.45 -5.65
N VAL A 211 -3.09 35.78 -6.29
CA VAL A 211 -2.83 34.75 -7.31
C VAL A 211 -3.69 34.99 -8.54
N ASP A 212 -3.28 34.44 -9.69
CA ASP A 212 -4.09 34.45 -10.90
C ASP A 212 -5.09 33.26 -10.97
N GLN A 213 -5.89 33.24 -12.03
CA GLN A 213 -6.92 32.20 -12.26
C GLN A 213 -6.39 30.78 -12.49
N ASN A 214 -5.08 30.63 -12.74
CA ASN A 214 -4.42 29.34 -12.85
C ASN A 214 -3.67 28.98 -11.57
N GLY A 215 -3.83 29.77 -10.50
CA GLY A 215 -3.17 29.54 -9.23
C GLY A 215 -1.71 29.99 -9.21
N TYR A 216 -1.25 30.74 -10.21
CA TYR A 216 0.09 31.32 -10.16
C TYR A 216 0.16 32.43 -9.12
N LEU A 217 1.05 32.26 -8.15
CA LEU A 217 1.35 33.22 -7.11
C LEU A 217 2.61 33.99 -7.52
N PRO A 218 2.45 35.20 -8.10
CA PRO A 218 3.59 35.98 -8.51
C PRO A 218 4.40 36.40 -7.29
N THR A 219 3.85 37.18 -6.37
CA THR A 219 4.60 37.77 -5.25
C THR A 219 3.99 37.36 -3.92
N HIS A 220 4.72 36.62 -3.10
CA HIS A 220 4.30 36.22 -1.75
C HIS A 220 4.83 37.17 -0.69
N ASN A 221 4.26 37.10 0.51
CA ASN A 221 4.87 37.69 1.70
C ASN A 221 6.35 37.33 1.86
N ARG A 222 7.14 38.24 2.46
CA ARG A 222 8.59 38.11 2.60
C ARG A 222 9.03 36.80 3.27
N ASN A 223 8.33 36.37 4.32
CA ASN A 223 8.61 35.13 5.06
C ASN A 223 8.48 33.85 4.21
N PHE A 224 7.86 33.93 3.02
CA PHE A 224 7.69 32.82 2.09
C PHE A 224 8.33 33.08 0.72
N SER A 225 9.16 34.12 0.62
CA SER A 225 9.84 34.57 -0.59
C SER A 225 11.37 34.50 -0.46
N HIS A 226 11.88 33.59 0.38
CA HIS A 226 13.32 33.41 0.56
C HIS A 226 13.97 32.73 -0.67
N PRO A 227 15.26 32.99 -0.93
CA PRO A 227 16.03 32.25 -1.93
C PRO A 227 15.98 30.74 -1.68
N GLN A 228 16.02 29.94 -2.75
CA GLN A 228 16.07 28.48 -2.62
C GLN A 228 17.40 28.05 -2.00
N GLY A 229 17.33 27.28 -0.90
CA GLY A 229 18.48 26.61 -0.30
C GLY A 229 18.53 25.12 -0.68
N GLU A 230 19.52 24.40 -0.16
CA GLU A 230 19.71 22.96 -0.43
C GLU A 230 18.70 22.07 0.31
N ASP A 231 18.24 22.47 1.52
CA ASP A 231 17.33 21.69 2.34
C ASP A 231 15.88 21.66 1.78
N PRO A 232 15.35 20.48 1.40
CA PRO A 232 13.98 20.34 0.92
C PRO A 232 12.91 20.79 1.92
N VAL A 233 13.13 20.61 3.23
CA VAL A 233 12.18 21.00 4.28
C VAL A 233 12.13 22.53 4.38
N TRP A 234 13.29 23.18 4.45
CA TRP A 234 13.40 24.65 4.42
C TRP A 234 12.72 25.24 3.17
N ARG A 235 13.01 24.70 1.98
CA ARG A 235 12.39 25.16 0.73
C ARG A 235 10.88 25.02 0.74
N ALA A 236 10.38 23.87 1.20
CA ALA A 236 8.95 23.63 1.31
C ALA A 236 8.28 24.63 2.27
N ALA A 237 8.97 25.09 3.32
CA ALA A 237 8.41 26.06 4.24
C ALA A 237 8.53 27.53 3.74
N HIS A 238 9.65 27.92 3.13
CA HIS A 238 10.02 29.34 2.94
C HIS A 238 10.16 29.81 1.48
N CYS A 239 10.10 28.90 0.50
CA CYS A 239 10.26 29.23 -0.93
C CYS A 239 8.96 28.96 -1.70
N ARG A 240 7.91 29.70 -1.36
CA ARG A 240 6.56 29.53 -1.95
C ARG A 240 6.25 30.54 -3.05
N ASN A 241 7.02 31.61 -3.16
CA ASN A 241 6.91 32.62 -4.20
C ASN A 241 7.10 32.03 -5.62
N ARG A 242 6.52 32.65 -6.65
CA ARG A 242 6.67 32.24 -8.07
C ARG A 242 6.17 30.85 -8.43
N ARG A 243 5.28 30.27 -7.62
CA ARG A 243 4.77 28.91 -7.83
C ARG A 243 3.36 28.91 -8.37
N ILE A 244 3.01 27.83 -9.07
CA ILE A 244 1.64 27.54 -9.47
C ILE A 244 1.05 26.54 -8.48
N PHE A 245 -0.11 26.87 -7.93
CA PHE A 245 -0.93 26.01 -7.09
C PHE A 245 -2.15 25.54 -7.91
N ASP A 246 -1.92 24.53 -8.74
CA ASP A 246 -2.87 23.96 -9.71
C ASP A 246 -3.67 22.77 -9.17
N ASP A 247 -3.63 22.55 -7.86
CA ASP A 247 -4.49 21.58 -7.20
C ASP A 247 -5.95 22.07 -7.23
N ARG A 248 -6.91 21.15 -7.07
CA ARG A 248 -8.35 21.46 -7.14
C ARG A 248 -8.73 22.63 -6.22
N VAL A 249 -8.13 22.70 -5.03
CA VAL A 249 -8.37 23.74 -4.04
C VAL A 249 -7.87 25.10 -4.55
N GLY A 250 -6.59 25.17 -4.98
CA GLY A 250 -6.00 26.37 -5.55
C GLY A 250 -6.72 26.89 -6.80
N LEU A 251 -7.09 26.00 -7.73
CA LEU A 251 -7.84 26.37 -8.94
C LEU A 251 -9.26 26.84 -8.65
N LYS A 252 -9.99 26.15 -7.76
CA LYS A 252 -11.36 26.55 -7.37
C LYS A 252 -11.35 27.97 -6.82
N ALA A 253 -10.34 28.29 -6.04
CA ALA A 253 -10.24 29.57 -5.38
C ALA A 253 -9.72 30.68 -6.32
N GLY A 254 -8.72 30.41 -7.15
CA GLY A 254 -8.26 31.36 -8.19
C GLY A 254 -9.32 31.65 -9.26
N ARG A 255 -10.28 30.74 -9.47
CA ARG A 255 -11.40 30.90 -10.42
C ARG A 255 -12.71 31.34 -9.76
N ASN A 256 -12.74 31.51 -8.45
CA ASN A 256 -13.94 31.93 -7.73
C ASN A 256 -14.32 33.38 -8.09
N THR A 257 -15.55 33.59 -8.54
CA THR A 257 -16.10 34.93 -8.83
C THR A 257 -17.13 35.39 -7.79
N ARG A 258 -17.42 34.58 -6.76
CA ARG A 258 -18.28 34.98 -5.64
C ARG A 258 -17.56 36.00 -4.74
N PRO A 259 -18.28 36.80 -3.93
CA PRO A 259 -17.68 37.84 -3.09
C PRO A 259 -16.57 37.35 -2.15
N PHE A 260 -16.65 36.10 -1.70
CA PHE A 260 -15.55 35.41 -1.05
C PHE A 260 -15.66 33.88 -1.17
N LEU A 261 -14.60 33.16 -0.81
CA LEU A 261 -14.56 31.69 -0.61
C LEU A 261 -13.84 31.40 0.71
N LEU A 262 -14.41 30.54 1.57
CA LEU A 262 -13.79 30.12 2.83
C LEU A 262 -13.53 28.62 2.81
N GLN A 263 -12.26 28.24 2.85
CA GLN A 263 -11.84 26.85 2.87
C GLN A 263 -11.12 26.53 4.17
N VAL A 264 -11.47 25.40 4.79
CA VAL A 264 -10.79 24.89 5.98
C VAL A 264 -9.98 23.67 5.58
N TYR A 265 -8.69 23.66 5.89
CA TYR A 265 -7.79 22.57 5.55
C TYR A 265 -6.68 22.40 6.58
N ARG A 266 -6.12 21.18 6.63
CA ARG A 266 -4.99 20.84 7.49
C ARG A 266 -3.69 21.14 6.74
N ARG A 267 -2.86 22.04 7.26
CA ARG A 267 -1.56 22.41 6.66
C ARG A 267 -0.42 21.73 7.40
N ASP A 268 0.48 21.09 6.66
CA ASP A 268 1.79 20.65 7.17
C ASP A 268 2.70 21.88 7.30
N MET A 269 3.21 22.13 8.50
CA MET A 269 4.12 23.22 8.82
C MET A 269 5.59 22.79 8.76
N GLY A 270 5.87 21.54 8.40
CA GLY A 270 7.18 20.91 8.47
C GLY A 270 7.38 20.12 9.77
N GLY A 271 8.26 19.11 9.72
CA GLY A 271 8.61 18.31 10.89
C GLY A 271 7.47 17.49 11.50
N GLY A 272 6.41 17.19 10.72
CA GLY A 272 5.24 16.43 11.18
C GLY A 272 4.23 17.23 12.02
N THR A 273 4.40 18.55 12.12
CA THR A 273 3.46 19.43 12.83
C THR A 273 2.38 19.91 11.87
N PHE A 274 1.12 19.70 12.25
CA PHE A 274 -0.03 20.11 11.43
C PHE A 274 -0.88 21.13 12.16
N VAL A 275 -1.31 22.16 11.44
CA VAL A 275 -2.19 23.22 11.95
C VAL A 275 -3.45 23.29 11.11
N MET A 276 -4.60 23.47 11.74
CA MET A 276 -5.85 23.74 11.05
C MET A 276 -5.84 25.19 10.54
N MET A 277 -6.00 25.35 9.24
CA MET A 277 -5.95 26.63 8.56
C MET A 277 -7.31 26.95 7.95
N LYS A 278 -7.71 28.20 8.06
CA LYS A 278 -8.76 28.80 7.24
C LYS A 278 -8.09 29.62 6.15
N ASP A 279 -8.51 29.44 4.90
CA ASP A 279 -8.06 30.23 3.74
C ASP A 279 -9.26 30.95 3.14
N LEU A 280 -9.23 32.27 3.25
CA LEU A 280 -10.22 33.15 2.67
C LEU A 280 -9.74 33.68 1.34
N TRP A 281 -10.66 33.82 0.41
CA TRP A 281 -10.39 34.33 -0.91
C TRP A 281 -11.38 35.40 -1.30
N ALA A 282 -10.92 36.46 -1.96
CA ALA A 282 -11.78 37.44 -2.62
C ALA A 282 -11.31 37.70 -4.06
N PRO A 283 -12.22 37.82 -5.03
CA PRO A 283 -11.87 37.99 -6.43
C PRO A 283 -11.28 39.38 -6.69
N ILE A 284 -10.23 39.44 -7.51
CA ILE A 284 -9.67 40.65 -8.09
C ILE A 284 -10.35 40.86 -9.44
N LEU A 285 -11.17 41.90 -9.52
CA LEU A 285 -11.86 42.33 -10.73
C LEU A 285 -11.18 43.60 -11.24
N LEU A 286 -10.74 43.60 -12.50
CA LEU A 286 -10.17 44.78 -13.16
C LEU A 286 -11.05 45.12 -14.36
N ARG A 287 -11.63 46.32 -14.42
CA ARG A 287 -12.52 46.74 -15.52
C ARG A 287 -13.60 45.70 -15.87
N GLY A 288 -14.18 45.05 -14.84
CA GLY A 288 -15.19 43.99 -15.00
C GLY A 288 -14.66 42.61 -15.42
N ARG A 289 -13.35 42.46 -15.65
CA ARG A 289 -12.71 41.18 -15.98
C ARG A 289 -12.08 40.56 -14.73
N HIS A 290 -12.37 39.27 -14.49
CA HIS A 290 -11.77 38.53 -13.39
C HIS A 290 -10.29 38.25 -13.67
N ARG A 291 -9.41 38.65 -12.76
CA ARG A 291 -7.95 38.52 -12.89
C ARG A 291 -7.37 37.36 -12.06
N GLY A 292 -8.04 36.99 -10.98
CA GLY A 292 -7.59 36.03 -9.98
C GLY A 292 -8.15 36.43 -8.62
N GLY A 293 -7.48 36.08 -7.52
CA GLY A 293 -7.97 36.40 -6.18
C GLY A 293 -6.87 36.75 -5.18
N VAL A 294 -7.24 37.51 -4.16
CA VAL A 294 -6.44 37.68 -2.95
C VAL A 294 -6.81 36.59 -1.96
N ARG A 295 -5.78 35.96 -1.38
CA ARG A 295 -5.84 34.97 -0.31
C ARG A 295 -5.51 35.61 1.01
N LEU A 296 -6.23 35.24 2.06
CA LEU A 296 -5.89 35.55 3.44
C LEU A 296 -6.05 34.28 4.28
N ALA A 297 -4.93 33.67 4.66
CA ALA A 297 -4.95 32.46 5.45
C ALA A 297 -4.61 32.73 6.91
N TYR A 298 -5.40 32.15 7.81
CA TYR A 298 -5.28 32.34 9.25
C TYR A 298 -5.56 31.06 10.01
N ARG A 299 -5.03 30.98 11.23
CA ARG A 299 -5.24 29.86 12.15
C ARG A 299 -6.67 29.88 12.69
N SER A 300 -7.28 28.70 12.80
CA SER A 300 -8.57 28.53 13.49
C SER A 300 -8.44 28.80 14.98
#